data_AF-A0A4P7RAG0-F1
#
_entry.id   AF-A0A4P7RAG0-F1
#
_cell.length_a   1.000
_cell.length_b   1.000
_cell.length_c   1.000
_cell.angle_alpha   90.00
_cell.angle_beta   90.00
_cell.angle_gamma   90.00
#
_symmetry.space_group_name_H-M   'P 1'
#
loop_
_entity.id
_entity.type
_entity.pdbx_description
1 polymer ?
#
loop_
_entity_poly.entity_id
_entity_poly.type
_entity_poly.pdbx_seq_one_letter_code
_entity_poly.pdbx_strand_id
1 'polypeptide(L)'
;MERISHALAWGAVALTVLFAGLNWSALTATTNLNFLFADVQAPMGLILLGLAGVFVTLFLIATLYSRVTGLLETRRLHKELRSAQQMADRVEGSRFDALQKTMLEEFRALNARLNQLEAPKTTLPVAPAAVDRM
;
A
#
# COMPACT_ATOMS: atom_id res chain seq x y z
N MET A 1 -12.90 8.91 1.20
CA MET A 1 -14.30 8.47 1.41
C MET A 1 -14.62 8.10 2.87
N GLU A 2 -13.63 7.73 3.70
CA GLU A 2 -13.88 7.28 5.09
C GLU A 2 -14.46 8.34 6.02
N ARG A 3 -14.02 9.60 5.90
CA ARG A 3 -14.56 10.73 6.68
C ARG A 3 -16.06 10.93 6.46
N ILE A 4 -16.53 10.68 5.24
CA ILE A 4 -17.93 10.85 4.86
C ILE A 4 -18.77 9.72 5.45
N SER A 5 -18.29 8.46 5.45
CA SER A 5 -19.04 7.36 6.06
C SER A 5 -19.15 7.49 7.57
N HIS A 6 -18.10 7.95 8.25
CA HIS A 6 -18.17 8.20 9.69
C HIS A 6 -19.10 9.38 10.00
N ALA A 7 -19.01 10.47 9.24
CA ALA A 7 -19.94 11.59 9.39
C ALA A 7 -21.40 11.17 9.13
N LEU A 8 -21.65 10.30 8.14
CA LEU A 8 -22.96 9.75 7.83
C LEU A 8 -23.47 8.85 8.96
N ALA A 9 -22.61 7.99 9.50
CA ALA A 9 -22.93 7.12 10.64
C ALA A 9 -23.28 7.93 11.89
N TRP A 10 -22.43 8.89 12.27
CA TRP A 10 -22.68 9.79 13.41
C TRP A 10 -23.93 10.65 13.16
N GLY A 11 -24.15 11.11 11.93
CA GLY A 11 -25.34 11.84 11.53
C GLY A 11 -26.61 10.99 11.65
N ALA A 12 -26.59 9.74 11.21
CA ALA A 12 -27.70 8.81 11.33
C ALA A 12 -28.03 8.55 12.81
N VAL A 13 -27.02 8.29 13.66
CA VAL A 13 -27.21 8.11 15.11
C VAL A 13 -27.82 9.37 15.73
N ALA A 14 -27.27 10.54 15.44
CA ALA A 14 -27.79 11.80 15.97
C ALA A 14 -29.24 12.04 15.54
N LEU A 15 -29.57 11.74 14.28
CA LEU A 15 -30.92 11.90 13.73
C LEU A 15 -31.91 10.91 14.35
N THR A 16 -31.51 9.66 14.60
CA THR A 16 -32.32 8.68 15.34
C THR A 16 -32.58 9.13 16.78
N VAL A 17 -31.56 9.62 17.49
CA VAL A 17 -31.72 10.14 18.86
C VAL A 17 -32.62 11.36 18.89
N LEU A 18 -32.44 12.29 17.95
CA LEU A 18 -33.28 13.48 17.84
C LEU A 18 -34.73 13.13 17.55
N PHE A 19 -34.98 12.23 16.58
CA PHE A 19 -36.31 11.74 16.26
C PHE A 19 -36.97 11.04 17.46
N ALA A 20 -36.23 10.22 18.20
CA ALA A 20 -36.72 9.55 19.40
C ALA A 20 -37.08 10.53 20.51
N GLY A 21 -36.25 11.56 20.73
CA GLY A 21 -36.53 12.61 21.71
C GLY A 21 -37.76 13.44 21.34
N LEU A 22 -37.93 13.81 20.06
CA LEU A 22 -39.11 14.54 19.60
C LEU A 22 -40.39 13.70 19.69
N ASN A 23 -40.30 12.40 19.39
CA ASN A 23 -41.44 11.49 19.42
C ASN A 23 -41.58 10.76 20.76
N TRP A 24 -41.04 11.32 21.85
CA TRP A 24 -41.01 10.68 23.16
C TRP A 24 -42.41 10.30 23.67
N SER A 25 -43.37 11.21 23.57
CA SER A 25 -44.77 10.97 23.97
C SER A 25 -45.40 9.78 23.23
N ALA A 26 -45.18 9.68 21.91
CA ALA A 26 -45.66 8.58 21.09
C ALA A 26 -44.94 7.26 21.41
N LEU A 27 -43.66 7.31 21.77
CA LEU A 27 -42.87 6.14 22.14
C LEU A 27 -43.23 5.60 23.53
N THR A 28 -43.64 6.48 24.46
CA THR A 28 -44.08 6.12 25.82
C THR A 28 -45.56 5.73 25.91
N ALA A 29 -46.30 5.78 24.80
CA ALA A 29 -47.71 5.41 24.76
C ALA A 29 -47.88 3.92 25.11
N THR A 30 -48.55 3.65 26.23
CA THR A 30 -48.82 2.29 26.71
C THR A 30 -49.79 1.58 25.78
N THR A 31 -49.33 0.47 25.20
CA THR A 31 -50.12 -0.41 24.33
C THR A 31 -50.11 -1.81 24.92
N ASN A 32 -51.21 -2.54 24.78
CA ASN A 32 -51.23 -3.96 25.11
C ASN A 32 -50.45 -4.72 24.04
N LEU A 33 -49.27 -5.24 24.42
CA LEU A 33 -48.49 -6.13 23.57
C LEU A 33 -48.75 -7.57 23.97
N ASN A 34 -49.23 -8.35 23.00
CA ASN A 34 -49.35 -9.79 23.13
C ASN A 34 -48.06 -10.44 22.60
N PHE A 35 -47.27 -11.03 23.50
CA PHE A 35 -46.03 -11.74 23.17
C PHE A 35 -46.26 -13.23 22.89
N LEU A 36 -47.45 -13.62 22.42
CA LEU A 36 -47.87 -15.00 22.14
C LEU A 36 -48.00 -15.90 23.40
N PHE A 37 -47.21 -15.65 24.45
CA PHE A 37 -47.20 -16.36 25.72
C PHE A 37 -47.46 -15.46 26.95
N ALA A 38 -47.48 -14.14 26.77
CA ALA A 38 -47.76 -13.17 27.83
C ALA A 38 -48.30 -11.87 27.25
N ASP A 39 -49.32 -11.30 27.89
CA ASP A 39 -49.76 -9.93 27.64
C ASP A 39 -49.00 -8.99 28.58
N VAL A 40 -48.13 -8.16 28.00
CA VAL A 40 -47.38 -7.16 28.75
C VAL A 40 -47.80 -5.78 28.26
N GLN A 41 -48.26 -4.98 29.21
CA GLN A 41 -48.62 -3.59 28.98
C GLN A 41 -47.32 -2.77 28.99
N ALA A 42 -46.76 -2.58 27.80
CA ALA A 42 -45.50 -1.88 27.62
C ALA A 42 -45.61 -0.85 26.50
N PRO A 43 -44.84 0.25 26.57
CA PRO A 43 -44.75 1.17 25.45
C PRO A 43 -44.09 0.46 24.25
N MET A 44 -44.89 0.14 23.23
CA MET A 44 -44.44 -0.55 22.02
C MET A 44 -43.26 0.19 21.36
N GLY A 45 -43.34 1.51 21.37
CA GLY A 45 -42.36 2.38 20.74
C GLY A 45 -40.97 2.26 21.35
N LEU A 46 -40.85 2.17 22.68
CA LEU A 46 -39.57 1.98 23.36
C LEU A 46 -38.90 0.65 23.00
N ILE A 47 -39.69 -0.43 22.91
CA ILE A 47 -39.17 -1.76 22.55
C ILE A 47 -38.67 -1.76 21.10
N LEU A 48 -39.46 -1.19 20.19
CA LEU A 48 -39.11 -1.12 18.77
C LEU A 48 -37.91 -0.20 18.52
N LEU A 49 -37.82 0.91 19.25
CA LEU A 49 -36.68 1.83 19.22
C LEU A 49 -35.41 1.16 19.75
N GLY A 50 -35.51 0.45 20.88
CA GLY A 50 -34.38 -0.29 21.44
C GLY A 50 -33.86 -1.34 20.48
N LEU A 51 -34.77 -2.12 19.87
CA LEU A 51 -34.41 -3.15 18.90
C LEU A 51 -33.76 -2.54 17.64
N ALA A 52 -34.34 -1.48 17.08
CA ALA A 52 -33.77 -0.75 15.94
C ALA A 52 -32.40 -0.16 16.27
N GLY A 53 -32.24 0.43 17.46
CA GLY A 53 -30.97 0.95 17.96
C GLY A 53 -29.89 -0.13 18.04
N VAL A 54 -30.23 -1.31 18.58
CA VAL A 54 -29.31 -2.46 18.64
C VAL A 54 -28.87 -2.91 17.24
N PHE A 55 -29.80 -3.02 16.28
CA PHE A 55 -29.44 -3.37 14.90
C PHE A 55 -28.52 -2.33 14.26
N VAL A 56 -28.79 -1.04 14.44
CA VAL A 56 -27.94 0.04 13.94
C VAL A 56 -26.53 -0.04 14.56
N THR A 57 -26.44 -0.22 15.88
CA THR A 57 -25.16 -0.37 16.58
C THR A 57 -24.39 -1.60 16.12
N LEU A 58 -25.04 -2.76 15.98
CA LEU A 58 -24.42 -3.98 15.44
C LEU A 58 -23.92 -3.78 14.01
N PHE A 59 -24.73 -3.14 13.17
CA PHE A 59 -24.37 -2.85 11.78
C PHE A 59 -23.16 -1.90 11.71
N LEU A 60 -23.12 -0.88 12.55
CA LEU A 60 -21.98 0.03 12.69
C LEU A 60 -20.72 -0.72 13.09
N ILE A 61 -20.80 -1.55 14.14
CA ILE A 61 -19.68 -2.34 14.65
C ILE A 61 -19.17 -3.31 13.57
N ALA A 62 -20.06 -4.06 12.93
CA ALA A 62 -19.71 -5.00 11.86
C ALA A 62 -19.04 -4.28 10.67
N THR A 63 -19.55 -3.10 10.30
CA THR A 63 -18.96 -2.28 9.23
C THR A 63 -17.56 -1.79 9.58
N LEU A 64 -17.30 -1.46 10.85
CA LEU A 64 -15.97 -1.12 11.35
C LEU A 64 -15.01 -2.31 11.28
N TYR A 65 -15.45 -3.50 11.68
CA TYR A 65 -14.64 -4.72 11.63
C TYR A 65 -14.26 -5.13 10.20
N SER A 66 -15.18 -5.01 9.24
CA SER A 66 -14.95 -5.40 7.85
C SER A 66 -13.83 -4.62 7.13
N ARG A 67 -13.42 -3.45 7.64
CA ARG A 67 -12.28 -2.69 7.08
C ARG A 67 -10.91 -3.21 7.53
N VAL A 68 -10.84 -3.91 8.66
CA VAL A 68 -9.58 -4.41 9.22
C VAL A 68 -9.03 -5.58 8.40
N THR A 69 -9.92 -6.43 7.88
CA THR A 69 -9.55 -7.56 7.01
C THR A 69 -9.08 -7.11 5.62
N GLY A 70 -9.60 -6.01 5.07
CA GLY A 70 -9.14 -5.47 3.78
C GLY A 70 -7.73 -4.86 3.80
N LEU A 71 -7.28 -4.35 4.95
CA LEU A 71 -5.93 -3.78 5.13
C LEU A 71 -4.84 -4.86 5.31
N LEU A 72 -5.21 -6.05 5.80
CA LEU A 72 -4.31 -7.20 5.89
C LEU A 72 -4.12 -7.88 4.53
N GLU A 73 -5.16 -7.92 3.70
CA GLU A 73 -5.10 -8.40 2.31
C GLU A 73 -4.16 -7.52 1.45
N THR A 74 -4.26 -6.19 1.57
CA THR A 74 -3.39 -5.24 0.86
C THR A 74 -1.94 -5.27 1.36
N ARG A 75 -1.70 -5.50 2.66
CA ARG A 75 -0.33 -5.74 3.17
C ARG A 75 0.26 -7.05 2.67
N ARG A 76 -0.53 -8.11 2.49
CA ARG A 76 -0.08 -9.36 1.87
C ARG A 76 0.25 -9.16 0.38
N LEU A 77 -0.61 -8.48 -0.36
CA LEU A 77 -0.40 -8.13 -1.77
C LEU A 77 0.82 -7.22 -1.99
N HIS A 78 1.10 -6.28 -1.09
CA HIS A 78 2.34 -5.49 -1.13
C HIS A 78 3.58 -6.28 -0.73
N LYS A 79 3.45 -7.31 0.11
CA LYS A 79 4.59 -8.17 0.49
C LYS A 79 4.97 -9.10 -0.68
N GLU A 80 3.98 -9.59 -1.41
CA GLU A 80 4.18 -10.38 -2.63
C GLU A 80 4.70 -9.52 -3.79
N LEU A 81 4.17 -8.30 -3.98
CA LEU A 81 4.72 -7.36 -4.98
C LEU A 81 6.15 -6.90 -4.63
N ARG A 82 6.47 -6.69 -3.34
CA ARG A 82 7.84 -6.34 -2.92
C ARG A 82 8.81 -7.52 -3.00
N SER A 83 8.38 -8.76 -2.72
CA SER A 83 9.26 -9.91 -2.92
C SER A 83 9.48 -10.18 -4.41
N ALA A 84 8.48 -9.95 -5.25
CA ALA A 84 8.63 -10.01 -6.71
C ALA A 84 9.54 -8.90 -7.25
N GLN A 85 9.43 -7.66 -6.74
CA GLN A 85 10.34 -6.56 -7.07
C GLN A 85 11.77 -6.81 -6.60
N GLN A 86 11.98 -7.35 -5.40
CA GLN A 86 13.33 -7.65 -4.91
C GLN A 86 14.01 -8.77 -5.72
N MET A 87 13.25 -9.68 -6.33
CA MET A 87 13.77 -10.66 -7.27
C MET A 87 14.00 -10.06 -8.67
N ALA A 88 13.19 -9.08 -9.10
CA ALA A 88 13.37 -8.37 -10.38
C ALA A 88 14.57 -7.41 -10.36
N ASP A 89 14.70 -6.58 -9.32
CA ASP A 89 15.77 -5.57 -9.18
C ASP A 89 17.15 -6.21 -9.05
N ARG A 90 17.23 -7.41 -8.45
CA ARG A 90 18.49 -8.18 -8.36
C ARG A 90 18.95 -8.70 -9.73
N VAL A 91 18.02 -8.96 -10.65
CA VAL A 91 18.34 -9.44 -12.01
C VAL A 91 18.67 -8.27 -12.94
N GLU A 92 18.04 -7.11 -12.76
CA GLU A 92 18.38 -5.89 -13.53
C GLU A 92 19.72 -5.27 -13.08
N GLY A 93 20.01 -5.26 -11.78
CA GLY A 93 21.29 -4.77 -11.25
C GLY A 93 22.49 -5.56 -11.77
N SER A 94 22.39 -6.89 -11.89
CA SER A 94 23.48 -7.71 -12.43
C SER A 94 23.65 -7.52 -13.94
N ARG A 95 22.56 -7.26 -14.67
CA ARG A 95 22.62 -6.96 -16.12
C ARG A 95 23.26 -5.61 -16.39
N PHE A 96 22.94 -4.60 -15.60
CA PHE A 96 23.56 -3.27 -15.74
C PHE A 96 25.06 -3.31 -15.42
N ASP A 97 25.45 -3.99 -14.32
CA ASP A 97 26.86 -4.16 -13.95
C ASP A 97 27.64 -4.98 -14.99
N ALA A 98 27.02 -6.03 -15.57
CA ALA A 98 27.62 -6.79 -16.65
C ALA A 98 27.86 -5.96 -17.91
N LEU A 99 26.85 -5.18 -18.35
CA LEU A 99 26.98 -4.30 -19.52
C LEU A 99 28.02 -3.20 -19.30
N GLN A 100 28.06 -2.63 -18.10
CA GLN A 100 29.04 -1.61 -17.73
C GLN A 100 30.47 -2.17 -17.76
N LYS A 101 30.68 -3.39 -17.26
CA LYS A 101 31.98 -4.06 -17.31
C LYS A 101 32.45 -4.29 -18.73
N THR A 102 31.59 -4.82 -19.61
CA THR A 102 31.93 -5.03 -21.02
C THR A 102 32.24 -3.71 -21.73
N MET A 103 31.46 -2.64 -21.52
CA MET A 103 31.76 -1.32 -22.09
C MET A 103 33.11 -0.76 -21.62
N LEU A 104 33.43 -0.90 -20.33
CA LEU A 104 34.73 -0.47 -19.78
C LEU A 104 35.90 -1.26 -20.37
N GLU A 105 35.72 -2.56 -20.61
CA GLU A 105 36.73 -3.39 -21.27
C GLU A 105 36.97 -2.96 -22.72
N GLU A 106 35.92 -2.73 -23.49
CA GLU A 106 36.01 -2.25 -24.87
C GLU A 106 36.69 -0.88 -24.96
N PHE A 107 36.35 0.06 -24.07
CA PHE A 107 37.02 1.37 -24.00
C PHE A 107 38.52 1.25 -23.68
N ARG A 108 38.89 0.37 -22.75
CA ARG A 108 40.31 0.12 -22.44
C ARG A 108 41.04 -0.50 -23.63
N ALA A 109 40.41 -1.46 -24.31
CA ALA A 109 40.98 -2.08 -25.50
C ALA A 109 41.18 -1.04 -26.63
N LEU A 110 40.23 -0.13 -26.83
CA LEU A 110 40.35 0.97 -27.80
C LEU A 110 41.50 1.90 -27.43
N ASN A 111 41.58 2.35 -26.17
CA ASN A 111 42.67 3.22 -25.70
C ASN A 111 44.04 2.56 -25.83
N ALA A 112 44.16 1.26 -25.54
CA ALA A 112 45.41 0.53 -25.72
C ALA A 112 45.84 0.49 -27.20
N ARG A 113 44.89 0.32 -28.12
CA ARG A 113 45.15 0.36 -29.57
C ARG A 113 45.55 1.76 -30.03
N LEU A 114 44.87 2.80 -29.56
CA LEU A 114 45.24 4.19 -29.86
C LEU A 114 46.66 4.49 -29.34
N ASN A 115 46.98 4.10 -28.11
CA ASN A 115 48.32 4.26 -27.55
C ASN A 115 49.39 3.47 -28.34
N GLN A 116 49.05 2.33 -28.95
CA GLN A 116 49.97 1.59 -29.83
C GLN A 116 50.17 2.27 -31.18
N LEU A 117 49.15 2.97 -31.69
CA LEU A 117 49.25 3.76 -32.93
C LEU A 117 50.00 5.08 -32.69
N GLU A 118 49.89 5.62 -31.48
CA GLU A 118 50.57 6.84 -31.02
C GLU A 118 51.97 6.55 -30.47
N ALA A 119 52.29 5.27 -30.18
CA ALA A 119 53.64 4.83 -29.88
C ALA A 119 54.56 5.18 -31.07
N PRO A 120 55.56 6.06 -30.88
CA PRO A 120 56.42 6.48 -31.97
C PRO A 120 57.09 5.26 -32.61
N LYS A 121 57.02 5.15 -33.95
CA LYS A 121 58.00 4.39 -34.74
C LYS A 121 59.36 5.08 -34.57
N THR A 122 59.99 4.92 -33.42
CA THR A 122 61.34 5.39 -33.13
C THR A 122 62.14 4.24 -32.53
N THR A 123 62.16 3.14 -33.26
CA THR A 123 63.20 2.12 -33.14
C THR A 123 63.82 1.88 -34.51
N LEU A 124 64.31 2.96 -35.12
CA LEU A 124 65.51 2.82 -35.95
C LEU A 124 66.68 2.75 -34.95
N PRO A 125 67.43 1.65 -34.90
CA PRO A 125 68.56 1.52 -34.00
C PRO A 125 69.61 2.56 -34.38
N VAL A 126 69.87 3.52 -33.47
CA VAL A 126 71.10 4.31 -33.54
C VAL A 126 72.23 3.34 -33.27
N ALA A 127 72.95 2.97 -34.34
CA ALA A 127 74.20 2.25 -34.25
C ALA A 127 75.17 3.04 -33.35
N PRO A 128 75.76 2.44 -32.31
CA PRO A 128 76.71 3.15 -31.46
C PRO A 128 77.93 3.55 -32.28
N ALA A 129 78.31 4.81 -32.13
CA ALA A 129 79.52 5.39 -32.67
C ALA A 129 80.74 4.54 -32.26
N ALA A 130 81.32 3.81 -33.22
CA ALA A 130 82.65 3.26 -33.10
C ALA A 130 83.65 4.38 -33.38
N VAL A 131 83.98 5.13 -32.33
CA VAL A 131 85.24 5.85 -32.22
C VAL A 131 86.29 4.80 -31.83
N ASP A 132 87.06 4.30 -32.79
CA ASP A 132 88.32 3.62 -32.48
C ASP A 132 89.32 3.73 -33.65
N ARG A 133 90.33 4.59 -33.42
CA ARG A 133 91.73 4.52 -33.87
C ARG A 133 92.05 4.21 -35.34
N MET A 134 92.54 5.23 -36.04
CA MET A 134 93.88 5.27 -36.64
C MET A 134 94.22 6.68 -37.13
#